data_AF-A0AA44A579-F1
#
_entry.id   AF-A0AA44A579-F1
#
_cell.length_a   1.000
_cell.length_b   1.000
_cell.length_c   1.000
_cell.angle_alpha   90.00
_cell.angle_beta   90.00
_cell.angle_gamma   90.00
#
_symmetry.space_group_name_H-M   'P 1'
#
loop_
_entity.id
_entity.type
_entity.pdbx_description
1 polymer ?
#
loop_
_entity_poly.entity_id
_entity_poly.type
_entity_poly.pdbx_seq_one_letter_code
_entity_poly.pdbx_strand_id
1 'polypeptide(L)'
;LLYSIAEGQGRQRSNVHGEVKTPKNWGTSVISTSEYSIFNDSAQNDGLRVRTIEINEQFTTNATNADNIKKAVALNYGHVLPLVAKYLINREDEVIQWFYKEVDWFEAKLKDETNNTGIRMFKRYAVITTSAKILGRVLSTDIDIANIRDYFIDYHTHTVSERSLADKAIDVIIQFVAQN
;
A
#
# COMPACT_ATOMS: atom_id res chain seq x y z
N LEU A 1 -13.97 1.14 10.45
CA LEU A 1 -14.17 0.44 9.16
C LEU A 1 -12.83 0.14 8.49
N LEU A 2 -11.98 1.15 8.28
CA LEU A 2 -10.67 0.99 7.62
C LEU A 2 -9.79 -0.12 8.20
N TYR A 3 -9.69 -0.23 9.54
CA TYR A 3 -9.01 -1.34 10.21
C TYR A 3 -9.52 -2.72 9.77
N SER A 4 -10.83 -2.91 9.78
CA SER A 4 -11.44 -4.20 9.43
C SER A 4 -11.22 -4.59 7.97
N ILE A 5 -11.17 -3.59 7.08
CA ILE A 5 -10.86 -3.80 5.66
C ILE A 5 -9.38 -4.14 5.50
N ALA A 6 -8.49 -3.35 6.11
CA ALA A 6 -7.05 -3.50 5.93
C ALA A 6 -6.48 -4.76 6.63
N GLU A 7 -7.14 -5.27 7.66
CA GLU A 7 -6.77 -6.51 8.36
C GLU A 7 -7.57 -7.73 7.89
N GLY A 8 -8.58 -7.54 7.04
CA GLY A 8 -9.41 -8.65 6.59
C GLY A 8 -10.18 -9.31 7.73
N GLN A 9 -10.56 -8.54 8.77
CA GLN A 9 -11.17 -9.07 9.98
C GLN A 9 -12.33 -8.19 10.48
N GLY A 10 -13.48 -8.81 10.71
CA GLY A 10 -14.61 -8.16 11.39
C GLY A 10 -14.33 -7.88 12.87
N ARG A 11 -15.19 -7.08 13.51
CA ARG A 11 -15.12 -6.90 14.97
C ARG A 11 -15.29 -8.25 15.68
N GLN A 12 -14.42 -8.52 16.66
CA GLN A 12 -14.57 -9.68 17.53
C GLN A 12 -15.91 -9.65 18.27
N ARG A 13 -16.48 -10.83 18.46
CA ARG A 13 -17.79 -11.03 19.11
C ARG A 13 -17.63 -12.19 20.09
N SER A 14 -18.34 -12.14 21.21
CA SER A 14 -18.45 -13.31 22.08
C SER A 14 -19.41 -14.34 21.50
N ASN A 15 -19.19 -15.61 21.82
CA ASN A 15 -20.15 -16.68 21.60
C ASN A 15 -21.24 -16.66 22.68
N VAL A 16 -22.22 -17.55 22.58
CA VAL A 16 -23.35 -17.67 23.53
C VAL A 16 -22.90 -18.06 24.96
N HIS A 17 -21.64 -18.50 25.12
CA HIS A 17 -21.04 -18.87 26.40
C HIS A 17 -20.13 -17.76 26.96
N GLY A 18 -20.09 -16.58 26.33
CA GLY A 18 -19.29 -15.45 26.78
C GLY A 18 -17.81 -15.50 26.36
N GLU A 19 -17.37 -16.55 25.66
CA GLU A 19 -16.00 -16.70 25.17
C GLU A 19 -15.79 -15.94 23.87
N VAL A 20 -14.55 -15.52 23.58
CA VAL A 20 -14.24 -14.84 22.32
C VAL A 20 -14.41 -15.81 21.15
N LYS A 21 -15.32 -15.50 20.22
CA LYS A 21 -15.50 -16.30 19.00
C LYS A 21 -14.27 -16.14 18.11
N THR A 22 -13.74 -17.26 17.60
CA THR A 22 -12.64 -17.25 16.63
C THR A 22 -13.00 -16.35 15.44
N PRO A 23 -12.19 -15.31 15.14
CA PRO A 23 -12.45 -14.42 14.01
C PRO A 23 -12.36 -15.20 12.70
N LYS A 24 -13.27 -14.92 11.77
CA LYS A 24 -13.09 -15.32 10.36
C LYS A 24 -12.26 -14.23 9.68
N ASN A 25 -11.19 -14.66 9.02
CA ASN A 25 -10.32 -13.78 8.24
C ASN A 25 -10.61 -13.95 6.75
N TRP A 26 -10.37 -12.89 5.98
CA TRP A 26 -10.47 -12.89 4.53
C TRP A 26 -9.31 -12.09 3.94
N GLY A 27 -8.83 -12.49 2.77
CA GLY A 27 -7.76 -11.78 2.05
C GLY A 27 -8.35 -11.03 0.87
N THR A 28 -8.21 -9.71 0.84
CA THR A 28 -8.50 -8.91 -0.35
C THR A 28 -7.45 -7.82 -0.54
N SER A 29 -7.45 -7.21 -1.71
CA SER A 29 -6.92 -5.87 -1.91
C SER A 29 -8.05 -4.92 -2.29
N VAL A 30 -8.11 -3.75 -1.65
CA VAL A 30 -9.08 -2.70 -1.98
C VAL A 30 -8.31 -1.53 -2.56
N ILE A 31 -8.71 -1.12 -3.77
CA ILE A 31 -8.25 0.12 -4.40
C ILE A 31 -9.47 1.05 -4.41
N SER A 32 -9.28 2.28 -3.93
CA SER A 32 -10.32 3.29 -3.87
C SER A 32 -9.74 4.62 -4.36
N THR A 33 -10.57 5.39 -5.06
CA THR A 33 -10.26 6.74 -5.54
C THR A 33 -11.16 7.73 -4.81
N SER A 34 -10.60 8.81 -4.29
CA SER A 34 -11.33 9.86 -3.57
C SER A 34 -10.78 11.24 -3.87
N GLU A 35 -11.60 12.28 -3.67
CA GLU A 35 -11.18 13.68 -3.78
C GLU A 35 -10.43 14.15 -2.52
N TYR A 36 -10.74 13.54 -1.37
CA TYR A 36 -10.15 13.85 -0.08
C TYR A 36 -9.35 12.65 0.44
N SER A 37 -8.36 12.93 1.29
CA SER A 37 -7.58 11.88 1.94
C SER A 37 -8.49 10.95 2.75
N ILE A 38 -8.28 9.65 2.64
CA ILE A 38 -8.96 8.65 3.46
C ILE A 38 -8.60 8.78 4.94
N PHE A 39 -7.53 9.51 5.25
CA PHE A 39 -7.07 9.72 6.62
C PHE A 39 -7.71 10.92 7.32
N ASN A 40 -8.26 11.89 6.58
CA ASN A 40 -8.82 13.13 7.15
C ASN A 40 -9.88 12.85 8.22
N ASP A 41 -10.84 11.97 7.93
CA ASP A 41 -11.92 11.58 8.85
C ASP A 41 -11.68 10.21 9.51
N SER A 42 -10.43 9.74 9.51
CA SER A 42 -10.05 8.47 10.10
C SER A 42 -9.52 8.61 11.53
N ALA A 43 -9.39 7.48 12.24
CA ALA A 43 -8.70 7.50 13.52
C ALA A 43 -7.24 7.94 13.31
N GLN A 44 -6.80 8.97 14.03
CA GLN A 44 -5.46 9.57 13.86
C GLN A 44 -4.31 8.73 14.46
N ASN A 45 -4.47 7.42 14.51
CA ASN A 45 -3.48 6.50 15.05
C ASN A 45 -2.56 5.95 13.95
N ASP A 46 -1.28 5.78 14.29
CA ASP A 46 -0.25 5.37 13.33
C ASP A 46 -0.50 3.96 12.77
N GLY A 47 -1.30 3.17 13.48
CA GLY A 47 -1.72 1.83 13.05
C GLY A 47 -2.49 1.81 11.72
N LEU A 48 -3.29 2.83 11.39
CA LEU A 48 -3.96 2.90 10.08
C LEU A 48 -2.99 3.28 8.97
N ARG A 49 -2.05 4.19 9.24
CA ARG A 49 -1.09 4.67 8.24
C ARG A 49 -0.12 3.59 7.78
N VAL A 50 0.19 2.60 8.61
CA VAL A 50 0.99 1.42 8.18
C VAL A 50 0.20 0.35 7.44
N ARG A 51 -1.11 0.55 7.30
CA ARG A 51 -2.05 -0.41 6.72
C ARG A 51 -2.74 0.11 5.46
N THR A 52 -2.43 1.33 5.04
CA THR A 52 -3.05 1.97 3.88
C THR A 52 -1.97 2.76 3.16
N ILE A 53 -1.87 2.55 1.85
CA ILE A 53 -1.05 3.38 0.97
C ILE A 53 -2.04 4.33 0.30
N GLU A 54 -1.96 5.59 0.66
CA GLU A 54 -2.64 6.67 -0.05
C GLU A 54 -1.66 7.32 -1.01
N ILE A 55 -2.07 7.52 -2.25
CA ILE A 55 -1.26 8.26 -3.22
C ILE A 55 -2.08 9.44 -3.72
N ASN A 56 -1.50 10.63 -3.60
CA ASN A 56 -2.11 11.92 -3.93
C ASN A 56 -1.36 12.66 -5.06
N GLU A 57 -0.39 12.01 -5.71
CA GLU A 57 0.47 12.61 -6.72
C GLU A 57 0.01 12.33 -8.15
N GLN A 58 0.46 13.17 -9.08
CA GLN A 58 0.20 13.00 -10.51
C GLN A 58 1.17 11.98 -11.12
N PHE A 59 0.67 10.80 -11.49
CA PHE A 59 1.47 9.75 -12.14
C PHE A 59 1.60 9.86 -13.66
N THR A 60 0.65 10.50 -14.32
CA THR A 60 0.62 10.61 -15.79
C THR A 60 1.14 11.96 -16.21
N THR A 61 1.88 12.03 -17.33
CA THR A 61 2.49 13.28 -17.79
C THR A 61 1.49 14.40 -18.03
N ASN A 62 0.23 14.07 -18.40
CA ASN A 62 -0.89 14.99 -18.53
C ASN A 62 -2.23 14.24 -18.66
N ALA A 63 -3.34 14.98 -18.72
CA ALA A 63 -4.69 14.45 -18.88
C ALA A 63 -4.84 13.60 -20.16
N THR A 64 -4.24 14.01 -21.27
CA THR A 64 -4.28 13.25 -22.53
C THR A 64 -3.59 11.88 -22.40
N ASN A 65 -2.44 11.82 -21.72
CA ASN A 65 -1.77 10.56 -21.43
C ASN A 65 -2.63 9.65 -20.54
N ALA A 66 -3.27 10.19 -19.51
CA ALA A 66 -4.21 9.44 -18.67
C ALA A 66 -5.40 8.88 -19.48
N ASP A 67 -5.98 9.68 -20.38
CA ASP A 67 -7.08 9.24 -21.25
C ASP A 67 -6.65 8.17 -22.25
N ASN A 68 -5.43 8.25 -22.77
CA ASN A 68 -4.88 7.22 -23.65
C ASN A 68 -4.68 5.89 -22.91
N ILE A 69 -4.18 5.92 -21.68
CA ILE A 69 -4.06 4.72 -20.84
C ILE A 69 -5.45 4.11 -20.58
N LYS A 70 -6.43 4.92 -20.17
CA LYS A 70 -7.82 4.48 -19.94
C LYS A 70 -8.42 3.83 -21.18
N LYS A 71 -8.28 4.45 -22.36
CA LYS A 71 -8.75 3.90 -23.64
C LYS A 71 -8.06 2.59 -23.99
N ALA A 72 -6.74 2.51 -23.87
CA ALA A 72 -5.98 1.30 -24.15
C ALA A 72 -6.44 0.14 -23.24
N VAL A 73 -6.56 0.37 -21.94
CA VAL A 73 -7.02 -0.66 -21.00
C VAL A 73 -8.46 -1.10 -21.31
N ALA A 74 -9.37 -0.14 -21.58
CA ALA A 74 -10.77 -0.43 -21.89
C ALA A 74 -10.93 -1.24 -23.19
N LEU A 75 -10.20 -0.89 -24.25
CA LEU A 75 -10.25 -1.58 -25.54
C LEU A 75 -9.67 -3.00 -25.48
N ASN A 76 -8.79 -3.27 -24.52
CA ASN A 76 -8.14 -4.57 -24.37
C ASN A 76 -8.82 -5.46 -23.33
N TYR A 77 -9.98 -5.08 -22.78
CA TYR A 77 -10.86 -5.91 -21.90
C TYR A 77 -10.14 -6.73 -20.82
N GLY A 78 -9.01 -6.24 -20.30
CA GLY A 78 -8.21 -7.00 -19.34
C GLY A 78 -7.55 -8.27 -19.89
N HIS A 79 -7.28 -8.38 -21.20
CA HIS A 79 -6.59 -9.52 -21.83
C HIS A 79 -5.21 -9.84 -21.21
N VAL A 80 -4.61 -8.87 -20.52
CA VAL A 80 -3.38 -9.07 -19.74
C VAL A 80 -3.63 -9.97 -18.52
N LEU A 81 -4.83 -9.94 -17.92
CA LEU A 81 -5.12 -10.66 -16.68
C LEU A 81 -4.99 -12.18 -16.82
N PRO A 82 -5.54 -12.85 -17.87
CA PRO A 82 -5.26 -14.27 -18.12
C PRO A 82 -3.78 -14.61 -18.26
N LEU A 83 -2.97 -13.71 -18.84
CA LEU A 83 -1.54 -13.92 -19.00
C LEU A 83 -0.81 -13.82 -17.65
N VAL A 84 -1.18 -12.85 -16.82
CA VAL A 84 -0.68 -12.73 -15.44
C VAL A 84 -1.07 -13.96 -14.62
N ALA A 85 -2.33 -14.40 -14.69
CA ALA A 85 -2.79 -15.60 -13.99
C ALA A 85 -2.01 -16.84 -14.43
N LYS A 86 -1.79 -17.02 -15.74
CA LYS A 86 -0.97 -18.11 -16.28
C LYS A 86 0.47 -18.02 -15.80
N TYR A 87 1.05 -16.82 -15.70
CA TYR A 87 2.41 -16.63 -15.18
C TYR A 87 2.49 -17.08 -13.71
N LEU A 88 1.58 -16.60 -12.87
CA LEU A 88 1.52 -16.91 -11.45
C LEU A 88 1.39 -18.42 -11.19
N ILE A 89 0.47 -19.10 -11.88
CA ILE A 89 0.25 -20.55 -11.70
C ILE A 89 1.48 -21.37 -12.10
N ASN A 90 2.19 -20.96 -13.15
CA ASN A 90 3.32 -21.74 -13.68
C ASN A 90 4.68 -21.39 -13.03
N ARG A 91 4.75 -20.30 -12.26
CA ARG A 91 6.01 -19.76 -11.72
C ARG A 91 5.87 -19.25 -10.28
N GLU A 92 5.03 -19.91 -9.50
CA GLU A 92 4.74 -19.53 -8.11
C GLU A 92 6.03 -19.37 -7.29
N ASP A 93 6.92 -20.36 -7.33
CA ASP A 93 8.19 -20.34 -6.58
C ASP A 93 9.07 -19.13 -6.93
N GLU A 94 9.16 -18.78 -8.22
CA GLU A 94 9.92 -17.62 -8.68
C GLU A 94 9.30 -16.32 -8.15
N VAL A 95 7.97 -16.21 -8.19
CA VAL A 95 7.24 -15.04 -7.71
C VAL A 95 7.40 -14.88 -6.20
N ILE A 96 7.35 -15.97 -5.43
CA ILE A 96 7.61 -15.98 -4.00
C ILE A 96 9.05 -15.52 -3.70
N GLN A 97 10.03 -16.03 -4.45
CA GLN A 97 11.43 -15.60 -4.31
C GLN A 97 11.62 -14.11 -4.63
N TRP A 98 10.97 -13.61 -5.69
CA TRP A 98 11.00 -12.18 -6.01
C TRP A 98 10.39 -11.34 -4.91
N PHE A 99 9.24 -11.77 -4.39
CA PHE A 99 8.58 -11.08 -3.29
C PHE A 99 9.50 -10.93 -2.07
N TYR A 100 10.10 -12.02 -1.59
CA TYR A 100 11.00 -11.94 -0.45
C TYR A 100 12.27 -11.15 -0.75
N LYS A 101 12.81 -11.23 -1.98
CA LYS A 101 13.92 -10.39 -2.40
C LYS A 101 13.58 -8.89 -2.38
N GLU A 102 12.36 -8.51 -2.72
CA GLU A 102 11.91 -7.12 -2.58
C GLU A 102 11.74 -6.73 -1.10
N VAL A 103 11.20 -7.61 -0.26
CA VAL A 103 11.10 -7.37 1.19
C VAL A 103 12.47 -7.12 1.78
N ASP A 104 13.43 -8.02 1.53
CA ASP A 104 14.81 -7.91 2.01
C ASP A 104 15.49 -6.62 1.52
N TRP A 105 15.20 -6.20 0.29
CA TRP A 105 15.73 -4.95 -0.27
C TRP A 105 15.21 -3.72 0.48
N PHE A 106 13.90 -3.65 0.75
CA PHE A 106 13.31 -2.55 1.52
C PHE A 106 13.79 -2.56 2.97
N GLU A 107 13.89 -3.73 3.61
CA GLU A 107 14.44 -3.89 4.96
C GLU A 107 15.89 -3.40 5.04
N ALA A 108 16.73 -3.77 4.08
CA ALA A 108 18.11 -3.31 4.04
C ALA A 108 18.22 -1.81 3.79
N LYS A 109 17.36 -1.26 2.92
CA LYS A 109 17.38 0.17 2.56
C LYS A 109 16.89 1.08 3.70
N LEU A 110 15.98 0.59 4.54
CA LEU A 110 15.38 1.31 5.67
C LEU A 110 15.79 0.72 7.02
N LYS A 111 16.97 0.08 7.10
CA LYS A 111 17.46 -0.58 8.32
C LYS A 111 17.64 0.37 9.53
N ASP A 112 17.88 1.65 9.25
CA ASP A 112 18.11 2.68 10.27
C ASP A 112 16.80 3.33 10.76
N GLU A 113 15.66 2.89 10.20
CA GLU A 113 14.31 3.27 10.64
C GLU A 113 14.05 2.72 12.05
N THR A 114 13.96 3.61 13.04
CA THR A 114 13.75 3.23 14.44
C THR A 114 12.28 2.99 14.79
N ASN A 115 11.37 3.30 13.86
CA ASN A 115 9.94 3.17 14.06
C ASN A 115 9.49 1.74 13.71
N ASN A 116 9.30 0.90 14.74
CA ASN A 116 8.90 -0.53 14.66
C ASN A 116 7.67 -0.85 13.77
N THR A 117 6.97 0.17 13.31
CA THR A 117 5.78 0.08 12.47
C THR A 117 6.11 -0.11 10.97
N GLY A 118 7.35 0.13 10.52
CA GLY A 118 7.77 0.12 9.11
C GLY A 118 7.72 -1.24 8.41
N ILE A 119 7.97 -2.34 9.12
CA ILE A 119 8.04 -3.71 8.56
C ILE A 119 6.75 -4.11 7.83
N ARG A 120 5.58 -3.65 8.32
CA ARG A 120 4.29 -3.95 7.70
C ARG A 120 4.08 -3.24 6.36
N MET A 121 4.76 -2.12 6.15
CA MET A 121 4.71 -1.38 4.88
C MET A 121 5.63 -1.99 3.83
N PHE A 122 6.80 -2.53 4.23
CA PHE A 122 7.76 -3.13 3.29
C PHE A 122 7.15 -4.28 2.50
N LYS A 123 6.39 -5.16 3.17
CA LYS A 123 5.64 -6.23 2.48
C LYS A 123 4.64 -5.69 1.47
N ARG A 124 4.03 -4.52 1.70
CA ARG A 124 3.08 -3.91 0.75
C ARG A 124 3.82 -3.31 -0.45
N TYR A 125 4.93 -2.62 -0.23
CA TYR A 125 5.79 -2.12 -1.31
C TYR A 125 6.36 -3.27 -2.15
N ALA A 126 6.76 -4.37 -1.50
CA ALA A 126 7.22 -5.59 -2.14
C ALA A 126 6.15 -6.23 -3.03
N VAL A 127 4.88 -6.23 -2.61
CA VAL A 127 3.77 -6.70 -3.48
C VAL A 127 3.69 -5.87 -4.76
N ILE A 128 3.78 -4.53 -4.67
CA ILE A 128 3.64 -3.64 -5.84
C ILE A 128 4.84 -3.79 -6.79
N THR A 129 6.07 -3.77 -6.26
CA THR A 129 7.29 -3.96 -7.06
C THR A 129 7.38 -5.35 -7.69
N THR A 130 6.93 -6.40 -6.98
CA THR A 130 6.83 -7.76 -7.54
C THR A 130 5.77 -7.82 -8.64
N SER A 131 4.62 -7.16 -8.45
CA SER A 131 3.57 -7.07 -9.46
C SER A 131 4.06 -6.36 -10.73
N ALA A 132 4.84 -5.28 -10.58
CA ALA A 132 5.49 -4.60 -11.69
C ALA A 132 6.47 -5.53 -12.44
N LYS A 133 7.28 -6.33 -11.72
CA LYS A 133 8.14 -7.34 -12.35
C LYS A 133 7.35 -8.37 -13.16
N ILE A 134 6.26 -8.90 -12.60
CA ILE A 134 5.39 -9.84 -13.31
C ILE A 134 4.81 -9.19 -14.56
N LEU A 135 4.32 -7.95 -14.45
CA LEU A 135 3.76 -7.22 -15.58
C LEU A 135 4.80 -7.02 -16.69
N GLY A 136 6.03 -6.62 -16.34
CA GLY A 136 7.12 -6.45 -17.30
C GLY A 136 7.46 -7.76 -18.03
N ARG A 137 7.44 -8.89 -17.33
CA ARG A 137 7.62 -10.22 -17.94
C ARG A 137 6.48 -10.61 -18.88
N VAL A 138 5.25 -10.39 -18.45
CA VAL A 138 4.04 -10.75 -19.20
C VAL A 138 3.92 -9.93 -20.48
N LEU A 139 4.22 -8.63 -20.40
CA LEU A 139 4.14 -7.71 -21.53
C LEU A 139 5.42 -7.67 -22.37
N SER A 140 6.50 -8.31 -21.91
CA SER A 140 7.84 -8.16 -22.50
C SER A 140 8.27 -6.70 -22.60
N THR A 141 7.96 -5.91 -21.56
CA THR A 141 8.25 -4.49 -21.46
C THR A 141 9.18 -4.26 -20.30
N ASP A 142 10.17 -3.38 -20.49
CA ASP A 142 11.02 -2.94 -19.39
C ASP A 142 10.25 -1.98 -18.50
N ILE A 143 10.07 -2.35 -17.23
CA ILE A 143 9.43 -1.52 -16.22
C ILE A 143 10.52 -1.12 -15.25
N ASP A 144 10.67 0.18 -15.02
CA ASP A 144 11.70 0.73 -14.14
C ASP A 144 11.37 0.44 -12.66
N ILE A 145 11.76 -0.75 -12.20
CA ILE A 145 11.57 -1.18 -10.82
C ILE A 145 12.38 -0.32 -9.85
N ALA A 146 13.51 0.25 -10.27
CA ALA A 146 14.33 1.10 -9.42
C ALA A 146 13.59 2.38 -9.07
N ASN A 147 12.98 3.03 -10.07
CA ASN A 147 12.17 4.23 -9.84
C ASN A 147 10.96 3.95 -8.94
N ILE A 148 10.26 2.83 -9.14
CA ILE A 148 9.15 2.41 -8.25
C ILE A 148 9.62 2.22 -6.81
N ARG A 149 10.82 1.65 -6.61
CA ARG A 149 11.39 1.50 -5.27
C ARG A 149 11.72 2.84 -4.65
N ASP A 150 12.38 3.72 -5.39
CA ASP A 150 12.76 5.06 -4.93
C ASP A 150 11.51 5.87 -4.53
N TYR A 151 10.45 5.79 -5.33
CA TYR A 151 9.14 6.34 -4.99
C TYR A 151 8.64 5.85 -3.61
N PHE A 152 8.68 4.54 -3.35
CA PHE A 152 8.21 4.00 -2.08
C PHE A 152 9.13 4.32 -0.89
N ILE A 153 10.43 4.53 -1.11
CA ILE A 153 11.35 5.03 -0.08
C ILE A 153 11.00 6.48 0.28
N ASP A 154 10.76 7.32 -0.71
CA ASP A 154 10.36 8.70 -0.51
C ASP A 154 9.00 8.79 0.20
N TYR A 155 8.01 8.04 -0.29
CA TYR A 155 6.71 7.89 0.35
C TYR A 155 6.81 7.42 1.81
N HIS A 156 7.68 6.45 2.10
CA HIS A 156 7.90 5.98 3.47
C HIS A 156 8.40 7.09 4.37
N THR A 157 9.39 7.84 3.92
CA THR A 157 10.03 8.92 4.69
C THR A 157 9.03 10.02 5.03
N HIS A 158 8.24 10.45 4.04
CA HIS A 158 7.19 11.46 4.23
C HIS A 158 6.09 10.98 5.20
N THR A 159 5.62 9.74 5.02
CA THR A 159 4.57 9.20 5.89
C THR A 159 5.03 8.88 7.30
N VAL A 160 6.32 8.60 7.52
CA VAL A 160 6.91 8.48 8.86
C VAL A 160 7.03 9.85 9.54
N SER A 161 7.46 10.88 8.81
CA SER A 161 7.53 12.24 9.33
C SER A 161 6.18 12.72 9.87
N GLU A 162 5.09 12.48 9.13
CA GLU A 162 3.73 12.81 9.57
C GLU A 162 3.26 12.03 10.82
N ARG A 163 3.95 10.94 11.20
CA ARG A 163 3.62 10.13 12.39
C ARG A 163 4.36 10.56 13.64
N SER A 164 5.38 11.41 13.54
CA SER A 164 6.17 11.88 14.67
C SER A 164 5.26 12.49 15.75
N LEU A 165 5.22 11.86 16.93
CA LEU A 165 4.42 12.32 18.05
C LEU A 165 4.85 13.72 18.51
N ALA A 166 6.15 14.03 18.39
CA ALA A 166 6.70 15.33 18.73
C ALA A 166 6.16 16.44 17.82
N ASP A 167 6.12 16.20 16.51
CA ASP A 167 5.63 17.19 15.55
C ASP A 167 4.11 17.38 15.68
N LYS A 168 3.36 16.29 15.87
CA LYS A 168 1.92 16.37 16.19
C LYS A 168 1.66 17.16 17.48
N ALA A 169 2.48 16.97 18.51
CA ALA A 169 2.33 17.71 19.77
C ALA A 169 2.61 19.21 19.59
N ILE A 170 3.62 19.56 18.79
CA ILE A 170 3.93 20.96 18.44
C ILE A 170 2.77 21.59 17.67
N ASP A 171 2.20 20.91 16.67
CA ASP A 171 1.06 21.42 15.91
C ASP A 171 -0.17 21.68 16.80
N VAL A 172 -0.44 20.79 17.76
CA VAL A 172 -1.53 20.98 18.73
C VAL A 172 -1.28 22.21 19.60
N ILE A 173 -0.03 22.45 20.05
CA ILE A 173 0.32 23.63 20.82
C ILE A 173 0.16 24.90 19.98
N ILE A 174 0.60 24.90 18.73
CA ILE A 174 0.45 26.03 17.80
C ILE A 174 -1.04 26.34 17.57
N GLN A 175 -1.86 25.33 17.30
CA GLN A 175 -3.31 25.52 17.13
C GLN A 175 -3.98 26.08 18.38
N PHE A 176 -3.58 25.60 19.57
CA PHE A 176 -4.10 26.11 20.83
C PHE A 176 -3.73 27.59 21.03
N VAL A 177 -2.49 27.98 20.73
CA VAL A 177 -2.05 29.38 20.83
C VAL A 177 -2.73 30.25 19.77
N ALA A 178 -2.94 29.77 18.55
CA ALA A 178 -3.59 30.54 17.49
C ALA A 178 -5.10 30.76 17.70
N GLN A 179 -5.74 29.97 18.57
CA GLN A 179 -7.16 30.11 18.92
C GLN A 179 -7.41 31.00 20.16
N ASN A 180 -6.36 31.36 20.91
CA ASN A 180 -6.41 32.23 22.09
C ASN A 180 -5.67 33.54 21.88
#